data_AF-Q8PS29-F1
#
_entry.id   AF-Q8PS29-F1
#
_cell.length_a   1.000
_cell.length_b   1.000
_cell.length_c   1.000
_cell.angle_alpha   90.00
_cell.angle_beta   90.00
_cell.angle_gamma   90.00
#
_symmetry.space_group_name_H-M   'P 1'
#
loop_
_entity.id
_entity.type
_entity.pdbx_description
1 polymer ?
#
loop_
_entity_poly.entity_id
_entity_poly.type
_entity_poly.pdbx_seq_one_letter_code
_entity_poly.pdbx_strand_id
1 'polypeptide(L)'
;MEIQPESSGKEGFSEIIGLREEIGEIQSAIADFEVGKKLNIAIIAGTLAGKTALLGEIGRLNSTRSTGITLSRIVRDRKEISLPDNVKRIVLFDNCHFLYMRKTGGFDVFYEFLKMISSQERLFITTWNLYSWRYLNEAFEIGKYFPVQIFVPSFEKKNLRTFILKRYGEAEIRFDDGKDSEKEPILYIAKYPLDLALLGKKMLIPVIKINISYLKGRFLKKEEIKSAEDRVFEKIYLESGGNPGVALRIWELGIDYPRIKPEYIGQFSYDIELEYEESFVLSLILSYQSLKKTEIIEMIGSVLRTDEILFRLIAQELVSKDEAGSYRVRPEALGSVIAYLEKLRLVW
;
A
#
# COMPACT_ATOMS: atom_id res chain seq x y z
N MET A 1 11.07 52.00 -8.28
CA MET A 1 11.92 50.90 -7.82
C MET A 1 10.97 49.92 -7.16
N GLU A 2 10.45 48.99 -7.96
CA GLU A 2 9.40 48.04 -7.53
C GLU A 2 10.00 46.93 -6.68
N ILE A 3 9.35 46.70 -5.55
CA ILE A 3 9.67 45.65 -4.59
C ILE A 3 8.93 44.39 -5.05
N GLN A 4 9.68 43.35 -5.42
CA GLN A 4 9.14 42.02 -5.66
C GLN A 4 8.75 41.37 -4.32
N PRO A 5 7.60 40.68 -4.23
CA PRO A 5 7.24 39.94 -3.03
C PRO A 5 7.93 38.58 -3.00
N GLU A 6 8.47 38.25 -1.83
CA GLU A 6 9.06 36.96 -1.48
C GLU A 6 8.08 35.79 -1.70
N SER A 7 8.48 34.84 -2.53
CA SER A 7 7.81 33.55 -2.68
C SER A 7 8.36 32.53 -1.68
N SER A 8 8.17 32.75 -0.39
CA SER A 8 8.50 31.76 0.65
C SER A 8 7.24 31.02 1.08
N GLY A 9 6.96 29.85 0.49
CA GLY A 9 5.80 29.06 0.92
C GLY A 9 5.53 27.73 0.23
N LYS A 10 6.44 27.17 -0.59
CA LYS A 10 6.17 25.96 -1.37
C LYS A 10 7.05 24.73 -1.06
N GLU A 11 7.98 24.79 -0.12
CA GLU A 11 8.93 23.68 0.12
C GLU A 11 8.55 22.70 1.25
N GLY A 12 7.41 22.88 1.92
CA GLY A 12 7.00 22.00 3.04
C GLY A 12 6.16 20.77 2.67
N PHE A 13 5.57 20.71 1.47
CA PHE A 13 4.49 19.75 1.12
C PHE A 13 4.94 18.51 0.30
N SER A 14 6.24 18.24 0.22
CA SER A 14 6.84 17.42 -0.87
C SER A 14 6.88 15.90 -0.65
N GLU A 15 6.72 15.38 0.57
CA GLU A 15 7.23 14.02 0.83
C GLU A 15 6.19 12.90 0.67
N ILE A 16 4.91 13.11 0.99
CA ILE A 16 3.89 12.07 0.83
C ILE A 16 3.08 12.27 -0.45
N ILE A 17 3.25 11.32 -1.37
CA ILE A 17 2.54 11.29 -2.65
C ILE A 17 1.06 11.00 -2.42
N GLY A 18 0.20 11.81 -3.02
CA GLY A 18 -1.23 11.52 -3.13
C GLY A 18 -2.08 11.74 -1.88
N LEU A 19 -1.51 12.27 -0.78
CA LEU A 19 -2.25 12.52 0.48
C LEU A 19 -2.36 14.01 0.85
N ARG A 20 -2.40 14.89 -0.16
CA ARG A 20 -2.36 16.35 0.07
C ARG A 20 -3.63 16.85 0.75
N GLU A 21 -4.78 16.30 0.38
CA GLU A 21 -6.09 16.69 0.92
C GLU A 21 -6.18 16.27 2.39
N GLU A 22 -5.82 15.03 2.70
CA GLU A 22 -5.80 14.48 4.07
C GLU A 22 -4.84 15.26 4.97
N ILE A 23 -3.64 15.59 4.48
CA ILE A 23 -2.70 16.45 5.23
C ILE A 23 -3.32 17.83 5.47
N GLY A 24 -3.97 18.41 4.47
CA GLY A 24 -4.66 19.70 4.59
C GLY A 24 -5.75 19.70 5.68
N GLU A 25 -6.59 18.68 5.69
CA GLU A 25 -7.64 18.49 6.70
C GLU A 25 -7.05 18.32 8.11
N ILE A 26 -6.00 17.51 8.25
CA ILE A 26 -5.31 17.32 9.53
C ILE A 26 -4.71 18.64 10.03
N GLN A 27 -4.04 19.41 9.17
CA GLN A 27 -3.46 20.71 9.55
C GLN A 27 -4.55 21.72 9.92
N SER A 28 -5.68 21.71 9.23
CA SER A 28 -6.85 22.54 9.59
C SER A 28 -7.38 22.18 10.97
N ALA A 29 -7.53 20.88 11.27
CA ALA A 29 -7.97 20.41 12.59
C ALA A 29 -6.97 20.76 13.70
N ILE A 30 -5.66 20.70 13.43
CA ILE A 30 -4.61 21.17 14.35
C ILE A 30 -4.75 22.67 14.61
N ALA A 31 -4.94 23.50 13.58
CA ALA A 31 -5.13 24.94 13.75
C ALA A 31 -6.41 25.28 14.54
N ASP A 32 -7.49 24.54 14.30
CA ASP A 32 -8.74 24.66 15.04
C ASP A 32 -8.59 24.29 16.54
N PHE A 33 -7.74 23.30 16.84
CA PHE A 33 -7.40 22.96 18.22
C PHE A 33 -6.62 24.07 18.92
N GLU A 34 -5.74 24.77 18.22
CA GLU A 34 -5.00 25.91 18.78
C GLU A 34 -5.93 27.06 19.24
N VAL A 35 -7.09 27.22 18.59
CA VAL A 35 -8.13 28.19 18.99
C VAL A 35 -9.17 27.63 19.97
N GLY A 36 -8.91 26.43 20.53
CA GLY A 36 -9.69 25.85 21.63
C GLY A 36 -10.74 24.80 21.26
N LYS A 37 -10.84 24.40 19.98
CA LYS A 37 -11.77 23.32 19.58
C LYS A 37 -11.19 21.95 19.98
N LYS A 38 -12.00 21.07 20.55
CA LYS A 38 -11.58 19.70 20.86
C LYS A 38 -11.84 18.77 19.69
N LEU A 39 -10.84 18.61 18.81
CA LEU A 39 -10.96 17.86 17.56
C LEU A 39 -9.96 16.70 17.49
N ASN A 40 -10.14 15.68 18.33
CA ASN A 40 -9.33 14.46 18.19
C ASN A 40 -9.50 13.88 16.77
N ILE A 41 -8.39 13.38 16.22
CA ILE A 41 -8.28 12.94 14.83
C ILE A 41 -8.04 11.42 14.79
N ALA A 42 -8.82 10.71 13.98
CA ALA A 42 -8.57 9.32 13.64
C ALA A 42 -8.16 9.19 12.17
N ILE A 43 -6.97 8.67 11.92
CA ILE A 43 -6.48 8.28 10.60
C ILE A 43 -6.75 6.79 10.42
N ILE A 44 -7.56 6.44 9.43
CA ILE A 44 -8.11 5.10 9.23
C ILE A 44 -7.66 4.60 7.87
N ALA A 45 -7.06 3.41 7.82
CA ALA A 45 -6.61 2.85 6.56
C ALA A 45 -6.63 1.33 6.54
N GLY A 46 -6.77 0.77 5.34
CA GLY A 46 -6.62 -0.65 5.11
C GLY A 46 -5.22 -1.17 5.45
N THR A 47 -5.09 -2.49 5.50
CA THR A 47 -3.78 -3.13 5.70
C THR A 47 -2.83 -2.75 4.58
N LEU A 48 -1.60 -2.34 4.93
CA LEU A 48 -0.55 -1.87 4.01
C LEU A 48 -0.83 -0.55 3.24
N ALA A 49 -1.88 0.20 3.62
CA ALA A 49 -2.25 1.44 2.93
C ALA A 49 -1.45 2.71 3.34
N GLY A 50 -0.45 2.60 4.22
CA GLY A 50 0.48 3.71 4.50
C GLY A 50 0.09 4.69 5.62
N LYS A 51 -0.89 4.36 6.48
CA LYS A 51 -1.29 5.22 7.63
C LYS A 51 -0.15 5.64 8.56
N THR A 52 0.79 4.74 8.83
CA THR A 52 1.96 5.01 9.68
C THR A 52 2.90 6.03 9.04
N ALA A 53 3.05 5.98 7.71
CA ALA A 53 3.83 6.98 6.98
C ALA A 53 3.17 8.37 7.05
N LEU A 54 1.84 8.44 6.88
CA LEU A 54 1.08 9.68 7.06
C LEU A 54 1.25 10.26 8.47
N LEU A 55 1.08 9.44 9.51
CA LEU A 55 1.28 9.90 10.90
C LEU A 55 2.72 10.38 11.13
N GLY A 56 3.71 9.68 10.56
CA GLY A 56 5.12 10.05 10.64
C GLY A 56 5.38 11.44 10.04
N GLU A 57 4.79 11.75 8.89
CA GLU A 57 4.89 13.08 8.26
C GLU A 57 4.22 14.16 9.09
N ILE A 58 3.03 13.89 9.64
CA ILE A 58 2.39 14.82 10.59
C ILE A 58 3.30 15.06 11.80
N GLY A 59 3.97 14.02 12.31
CA GLY A 59 4.96 14.15 13.38
C GLY A 59 6.18 14.97 12.97
N ARG A 60 6.68 14.83 11.75
CA ARG A 60 7.80 15.60 11.21
C ARG A 60 7.45 17.10 11.14
N LEU A 61 6.29 17.42 10.56
CA LEU A 61 5.77 18.79 10.44
C LEU A 61 5.48 19.44 11.81
N ASN A 62 5.27 18.62 12.85
CA ASN A 62 4.92 19.06 14.20
C ASN A 62 5.98 18.71 15.25
N SER A 63 7.22 18.45 14.83
CA SER A 63 8.28 17.85 15.66
C SER A 63 8.54 18.56 16.99
N THR A 64 8.39 19.89 17.06
CA THR A 64 8.56 20.67 18.28
C THR A 64 7.40 20.54 19.28
N ARG A 65 6.20 20.17 18.81
CA ARG A 65 4.93 20.16 19.57
C ARG A 65 4.22 18.81 19.63
N SER A 66 4.73 17.77 18.97
CA SER A 66 4.18 16.42 19.00
C SER A 66 5.04 15.42 19.77
N THR A 67 4.39 14.56 20.55
CA THR A 67 4.97 13.35 21.16
C THR A 67 4.36 12.13 20.48
N GLY A 68 5.21 11.23 19.96
CA GLY A 68 4.78 10.00 19.28
C GLY A 68 4.86 8.78 20.17
N ILE A 69 3.85 7.91 20.08
CA ILE A 69 3.75 6.61 20.74
C ILE A 69 3.33 5.59 19.67
N THR A 70 4.03 4.47 19.57
CA THR A 70 3.73 3.44 18.57
C THR A 70 3.51 2.11 19.27
N LEU A 71 2.35 1.51 19.02
CA LEU A 71 2.02 0.18 19.52
C LEU A 71 2.43 -0.87 18.49
N SER A 72 3.11 -1.92 18.96
CA SER A 72 3.65 -2.99 18.10
C SER A 72 3.03 -4.36 18.38
N ARG A 73 2.26 -4.47 19.46
CA ARG A 73 1.58 -5.69 19.92
C ARG A 73 0.40 -5.32 20.79
N ILE A 74 -0.46 -6.30 21.09
CA ILE A 74 -1.59 -6.09 21.99
C ILE A 74 -1.10 -5.61 23.35
N VAL A 75 -1.70 -4.51 23.81
CA VAL A 75 -1.41 -3.89 25.09
C VAL A 75 -2.17 -4.61 26.19
N ARG A 76 -1.48 -4.92 27.30
CA ARG A 76 -2.03 -5.71 28.41
C ARG A 76 -2.10 -4.92 29.72
N ASP A 77 -1.26 -3.91 29.87
CA ASP A 77 -1.24 -3.05 31.04
C ASP A 77 -1.49 -1.59 30.62
N ARG A 78 -2.33 -0.88 31.39
CA ARG A 78 -2.58 0.57 31.23
C ARG A 78 -1.31 1.41 31.30
N LYS A 79 -0.26 0.93 31.99
CA LYS A 79 1.05 1.61 32.06
C LYS A 79 1.72 1.70 30.68
N GLU A 80 1.40 0.80 29.76
CA GLU A 80 1.96 0.83 28.41
C GLU A 80 1.37 1.96 27.54
N ILE A 81 0.21 2.51 27.92
CA ILE A 81 -0.41 3.67 27.26
C ILE A 81 -0.25 4.98 28.03
N SER A 82 0.46 4.96 29.17
CA SER A 82 0.68 6.17 29.96
C SER A 82 1.56 7.17 29.22
N LEU A 83 1.18 8.44 29.27
CA LEU A 83 1.96 9.51 28.66
C LEU A 83 3.17 9.86 29.53
N PRO A 84 4.33 10.18 28.92
CA PRO A 84 5.50 10.64 29.66
C PRO A 84 5.27 12.03 30.27
N ASP A 85 6.03 12.37 31.31
CA ASP A 85 5.87 13.65 32.05
C ASP A 85 6.08 14.88 31.16
N ASN A 86 6.93 14.79 30.14
CA ASN A 86 7.22 15.85 29.17
C ASN A 86 6.35 15.77 27.91
N VAL A 87 5.17 15.16 27.99
CA VAL A 87 4.26 15.02 26.84
C VAL A 87 3.85 16.39 26.31
N LYS A 88 4.03 16.57 25.01
CA LYS A 88 3.68 17.81 24.31
C LYS A 88 2.17 17.92 24.10
N ARG A 89 1.74 19.04 23.51
CA ARG A 89 0.32 19.37 23.32
C ARG A 89 -0.38 18.46 22.30
N ILE A 90 0.36 17.98 21.31
CA ILE A 90 -0.12 17.03 20.31
C ILE A 90 0.44 15.64 20.64
N VAL A 91 -0.43 14.63 20.71
CA VAL A 91 -0.04 13.24 20.97
C VAL A 91 -0.40 12.41 19.75
N LEU A 92 0.60 11.75 19.18
CA LEU A 92 0.45 10.87 18.03
C LEU A 92 0.48 9.42 18.52
N PHE A 93 -0.61 8.68 18.35
CA PHE A 93 -0.68 7.26 18.68
C PHE A 93 -0.80 6.43 17.40
N ASP A 94 0.22 5.62 17.12
CA ASP A 94 0.21 4.71 15.99
C ASP A 94 -0.27 3.30 16.39
N ASN A 95 -1.04 2.67 15.52
CA ASN A 95 -1.56 1.31 15.62
C ASN A 95 -2.47 1.06 16.84
N CYS A 96 -3.44 1.94 17.04
CA CYS A 96 -4.42 1.85 18.12
C CYS A 96 -5.31 0.59 18.07
N HIS A 97 -5.30 -0.16 16.96
CA HIS A 97 -5.95 -1.47 16.89
C HIS A 97 -5.38 -2.49 17.90
N PHE A 98 -4.20 -2.24 18.47
CA PHE A 98 -3.63 -3.06 19.55
C PHE A 98 -4.14 -2.73 20.97
N LEU A 99 -5.06 -1.77 21.13
CA LEU A 99 -5.58 -1.37 22.44
C LEU A 99 -6.63 -2.33 23.01
N TYR A 100 -7.11 -3.28 22.22
CA TYR A 100 -8.10 -4.26 22.64
C TYR A 100 -7.72 -5.66 22.19
N MET A 101 -8.34 -6.65 22.81
CA MET A 101 -8.31 -8.05 22.41
C MET A 101 -9.74 -8.52 22.25
N ARG A 102 -10.08 -9.14 21.11
CA ARG A 102 -11.45 -9.58 20.81
C ARG A 102 -11.82 -10.86 21.59
N LYS A 103 -11.89 -10.74 22.91
CA LYS A 103 -12.34 -11.76 23.87
C LYS A 103 -13.09 -11.10 25.03
N THR A 104 -13.80 -11.89 25.82
CA THR A 104 -14.44 -11.41 27.06
C THR A 104 -13.40 -10.79 28.00
N GLY A 105 -13.65 -9.55 28.45
CA GLY A 105 -12.71 -8.79 29.29
C GLY A 105 -11.49 -8.24 28.54
N GLY A 106 -11.41 -8.36 27.22
CA GLY A 106 -10.26 -7.88 26.43
C GLY A 106 -10.27 -6.39 26.09
N PHE A 107 -11.15 -5.58 26.70
CA PHE A 107 -11.37 -4.17 26.33
C PHE A 107 -10.98 -3.16 27.41
N ASP A 108 -10.45 -3.61 28.55
CA ASP A 108 -10.16 -2.74 29.70
C ASP A 108 -9.17 -1.62 29.36
N VAL A 109 -8.06 -1.95 28.67
CA VAL A 109 -7.07 -0.96 28.20
C VAL A 109 -7.69 0.01 27.20
N PHE A 110 -8.56 -0.48 26.32
CA PHE A 110 -9.26 0.34 25.35
C PHE A 110 -10.17 1.37 26.03
N TYR A 111 -10.91 0.99 27.08
CA TYR A 111 -11.72 1.94 27.85
C TYR A 111 -10.88 2.99 28.58
N GLU A 112 -9.75 2.59 29.17
CA GLU A 112 -8.81 3.53 29.79
C GLU A 112 -8.23 4.52 28.77
N PHE A 113 -7.94 4.05 27.56
CA PHE A 113 -7.54 4.93 26.45
C PHE A 113 -8.64 5.93 26.07
N LEU A 114 -9.89 5.49 25.91
CA LEU A 114 -11.02 6.40 25.62
C LEU A 114 -11.20 7.45 26.72
N LYS A 115 -11.07 7.04 27.99
CA LYS A 115 -11.12 7.96 29.13
C LYS A 115 -9.97 8.97 29.08
N MET A 116 -8.77 8.53 28.73
CA MET A 116 -7.60 9.39 28.59
C MET A 116 -7.82 10.47 27.51
N ILE A 117 -8.23 10.09 26.30
CA ILE A 117 -8.41 11.06 25.19
C ILE A 117 -9.58 12.03 25.43
N SER A 118 -10.53 11.62 26.26
CA SER A 118 -11.70 12.44 26.60
C SER A 118 -11.45 13.40 27.76
N SER A 119 -10.55 13.07 28.68
CA SER A 119 -10.30 13.86 29.89
C SER A 119 -9.18 14.88 29.73
N GLN A 120 -8.23 14.65 28.82
CA GLN A 120 -7.09 15.55 28.66
C GLN A 120 -7.37 16.72 27.72
N GLU A 121 -6.69 17.84 27.98
CA GLU A 121 -6.66 19.05 27.13
C GLU A 121 -5.52 18.98 26.11
N ARG A 122 -5.42 17.84 25.41
CA ARG A 122 -4.43 17.58 24.37
C ARG A 122 -5.13 17.17 23.09
N LEU A 123 -4.47 17.40 21.96
CA LEU A 123 -4.91 16.90 20.67
C LEU A 123 -4.37 15.48 20.47
N PHE A 124 -5.26 14.51 20.33
CA PHE A 124 -4.87 13.14 19.98
C PHE A 124 -5.07 12.91 18.49
N ILE A 125 -4.01 12.46 17.82
CA ILE A 125 -4.04 11.99 16.43
C ILE A 125 -3.69 10.51 16.46
N THR A 126 -4.62 9.67 16.02
CA THR A 126 -4.53 8.21 16.18
C THR A 126 -4.54 7.52 14.84
N THR A 127 -3.89 6.37 14.71
CA THR A 127 -4.04 5.52 13.52
C THR A 127 -4.73 4.20 13.83
N TRP A 128 -5.61 3.79 12.92
CA TRP A 128 -6.42 2.57 13.05
C TRP A 128 -6.37 1.74 11.79
N ASN A 129 -6.38 0.42 11.96
CA ASN A 129 -6.72 -0.46 10.85
C ASN A 129 -8.21 -0.29 10.52
N LEU A 130 -8.56 -0.26 9.24
CA LEU A 130 -9.93 -0.06 8.76
C LEU A 130 -10.92 -1.06 9.39
N TYR A 131 -10.57 -2.34 9.44
CA TYR A 131 -11.45 -3.40 9.92
C TYR A 131 -11.60 -3.35 11.44
N SER A 132 -10.53 -3.06 12.18
CA SER A 132 -10.63 -2.79 13.62
C SER A 132 -11.46 -1.54 13.93
N TRP A 133 -11.25 -0.45 13.17
CA TRP A 133 -12.03 0.79 13.33
C TRP A 133 -13.52 0.51 13.13
N ARG A 134 -13.86 -0.18 12.04
CA ARG A 134 -15.21 -0.56 11.69
C ARG A 134 -15.87 -1.46 12.75
N TYR A 135 -15.15 -2.45 13.27
CA TYR A 135 -15.60 -3.27 14.40
C TYR A 135 -15.89 -2.43 15.65
N LEU A 136 -14.91 -1.62 16.05
CA LEU A 136 -15.02 -0.83 17.26
C LEU A 136 -16.09 0.27 17.14
N ASN A 137 -16.25 0.87 15.97
CA ASN A 137 -17.26 1.90 15.75
C ASN A 137 -18.67 1.31 15.81
N GLU A 138 -18.87 0.11 15.30
CA GLU A 138 -20.16 -0.58 15.42
C GLU A 138 -20.45 -1.00 16.87
N ALA A 139 -19.46 -1.56 17.56
CA ALA A 139 -19.66 -2.12 18.90
C ALA A 139 -19.63 -1.07 20.03
N PHE A 140 -18.90 0.04 19.85
CA PHE A 140 -18.61 1.02 20.89
C PHE A 140 -18.77 2.48 20.45
N GLU A 141 -19.21 2.73 19.20
CA GLU A 141 -19.41 4.08 18.65
C GLU A 141 -18.17 4.98 18.78
N ILE A 142 -16.98 4.42 18.55
CA ILE A 142 -15.70 5.11 18.78
C ILE A 142 -15.55 6.41 18.00
N GLY A 143 -16.24 6.55 16.86
CA GLY A 143 -16.27 7.77 16.08
C GLY A 143 -16.73 9.01 16.88
N LYS A 144 -17.53 8.83 17.95
CA LYS A 144 -17.92 9.94 18.85
C LYS A 144 -16.74 10.61 19.54
N TYR A 145 -15.64 9.88 19.74
CA TYR A 145 -14.43 10.39 20.37
C TYR A 145 -13.47 11.09 19.39
N PHE A 146 -13.73 10.96 18.09
CA PHE A 146 -12.91 11.49 17.00
C PHE A 146 -13.79 12.27 16.01
N PRO A 147 -14.04 13.56 16.27
CA PRO A 147 -14.84 14.41 15.37
C PRO A 147 -14.25 14.52 13.95
N VAL A 148 -12.93 14.34 13.81
CA VAL A 148 -12.24 14.37 12.52
C VAL A 148 -11.79 12.95 12.19
N GLN A 149 -12.30 12.40 11.09
CA GLN A 149 -12.03 11.03 10.64
C GLN A 149 -11.47 11.09 9.22
N ILE A 150 -10.21 10.69 9.07
CA ILE A 150 -9.45 10.76 7.82
C ILE A 150 -9.28 9.33 7.29
N PHE A 151 -9.94 9.01 6.20
CA PHE A 151 -9.78 7.71 5.52
C PHE A 151 -8.69 7.83 4.48
N VAL A 152 -7.61 7.06 4.63
CA VAL A 152 -6.50 7.08 3.67
C VAL A 152 -6.97 6.40 2.37
N PRO A 153 -6.99 7.11 1.24
CA PRO A 153 -7.45 6.57 -0.04
C PRO A 153 -6.42 5.61 -0.65
N SER A 154 -6.89 4.76 -1.55
CA SER A 154 -6.00 4.04 -2.48
C SER A 154 -5.29 5.01 -3.41
N PHE A 155 -4.05 4.70 -3.77
CA PHE A 155 -3.29 5.54 -4.70
C PHE A 155 -3.90 5.46 -6.08
N GLU A 156 -3.99 6.59 -6.78
CA GLU A 156 -4.16 6.60 -8.22
C GLU A 156 -2.96 5.94 -8.92
N LYS A 157 -3.18 5.38 -10.11
CA LYS A 157 -2.13 4.75 -10.93
C LYS A 157 -0.88 5.63 -11.09
N LYS A 158 -1.06 6.95 -11.31
CA LYS A 158 0.06 7.90 -11.46
C LYS A 158 0.87 8.07 -10.17
N ASN A 159 0.19 8.15 -9.03
CA ASN A 159 0.79 8.25 -7.71
C ASN A 159 1.54 6.97 -7.36
N LEU A 160 0.97 5.80 -7.68
CA LEU A 160 1.58 4.49 -7.47
C LEU A 160 2.86 4.30 -8.31
N ARG A 161 2.84 4.72 -9.59
CA ARG A 161 4.04 4.76 -10.44
C ARG A 161 5.14 5.62 -9.82
N THR A 162 4.79 6.84 -9.42
CA THR A 162 5.74 7.77 -8.80
C THR A 162 6.30 7.22 -7.49
N PHE A 163 5.44 6.59 -6.69
CA PHE A 163 5.82 5.96 -5.42
C PHE A 163 6.88 4.87 -5.64
N ILE A 164 6.65 3.94 -6.58
CA ILE A 164 7.61 2.87 -6.86
C ILE A 164 8.92 3.46 -7.42
N LEU A 165 8.83 4.33 -8.43
CA LEU A 165 10.02 4.84 -9.13
C LEU A 165 10.89 5.79 -8.31
N LYS A 166 10.35 6.50 -7.31
CA LYS A 166 11.14 7.35 -6.40
C LYS A 166 12.25 6.60 -5.66
N ARG A 167 12.22 5.27 -5.62
CA ARG A 167 13.23 4.42 -4.96
C ARG A 167 14.47 4.17 -5.82
N TYR A 168 14.41 4.55 -7.09
CA TYR A 168 15.45 4.29 -8.08
C TYR A 168 15.96 5.61 -8.66
N GLY A 169 17.20 5.61 -9.12
CA GLY A 169 17.79 6.70 -9.89
C GLY A 169 17.10 6.90 -11.24
N GLU A 170 17.32 8.07 -11.84
CA GLU A 170 16.83 8.35 -13.19
C GLU A 170 17.33 7.30 -14.18
N ALA A 171 16.40 6.71 -14.95
CA ALA A 171 16.67 5.67 -15.94
C ALA A 171 17.41 4.41 -15.42
N GLU A 172 17.39 4.17 -14.11
CA GLU A 172 17.98 2.96 -13.51
C GLU A 172 17.21 1.71 -13.96
N ILE A 173 15.87 1.79 -13.97
CA ILE A 173 15.00 0.68 -14.34
C ILE A 173 14.73 0.66 -15.85
N ARG A 174 14.83 -0.53 -16.44
CA ARG A 174 14.60 -0.78 -17.87
C ARG A 174 13.32 -1.57 -18.07
N PHE A 175 12.39 -1.01 -18.84
CA PHE A 175 11.12 -1.64 -19.19
C PHE A 175 11.23 -2.30 -20.56
N ASP A 176 11.20 -3.63 -20.59
CA ASP A 176 11.31 -4.40 -21.82
C ASP A 176 9.91 -4.80 -22.32
N ASP A 177 9.64 -4.61 -23.61
CA ASP A 177 8.34 -4.92 -24.23
C ASP A 177 8.12 -6.44 -24.50
N GLY A 178 9.08 -7.29 -24.10
CA GLY A 178 9.09 -8.73 -24.42
C GLY A 178 9.31 -9.04 -25.91
N LYS A 179 9.37 -8.00 -26.76
CA LYS A 179 9.65 -8.08 -28.19
C LYS A 179 11.13 -7.83 -28.46
N ASP A 180 11.96 -8.81 -28.18
CA ASP A 180 13.17 -8.98 -28.97
C ASP A 180 12.75 -9.56 -30.33
N SER A 181 12.10 -8.75 -31.16
CA SER A 181 12.20 -8.96 -32.60
C SER A 181 13.59 -8.49 -32.98
N GLU A 182 14.44 -9.40 -33.48
CA GLU A 182 15.59 -9.02 -34.30
C GLU A 182 15.17 -7.84 -35.16
N LYS A 183 15.73 -6.66 -34.90
CA LYS A 183 15.37 -5.46 -35.65
C LYS A 183 15.88 -5.67 -37.07
N GLU A 184 15.04 -6.20 -37.94
CA GLU A 184 15.33 -6.18 -39.37
C GLU A 184 15.61 -4.72 -39.77
N PRO A 185 16.78 -4.42 -40.35
CA PRO A 185 17.14 -3.05 -40.65
C PRO A 185 16.17 -2.44 -41.67
N ILE A 186 15.83 -1.17 -41.47
CA ILE A 186 14.91 -0.36 -42.32
C ILE A 186 15.32 -0.43 -43.80
N LEU A 187 16.63 -0.55 -44.02
CA LEU A 187 17.28 -0.67 -45.30
C LEU A 187 18.16 -1.92 -45.29
N TYR A 188 17.98 -2.82 -46.25
CA TYR A 188 18.92 -3.91 -46.48
C TYR A 188 19.20 -4.10 -47.96
N ILE A 189 20.39 -4.61 -48.27
CA ILE A 189 20.82 -4.88 -49.64
C ILE A 189 20.53 -6.36 -49.93
N ALA A 190 19.57 -6.60 -50.82
CA ALA A 190 19.27 -7.94 -51.31
C ALA A 190 19.97 -8.16 -52.66
N LYS A 191 20.67 -9.29 -52.82
CA LYS A 191 21.27 -9.67 -54.10
C LYS A 191 20.24 -10.41 -54.95
N TYR A 192 19.81 -9.79 -56.04
CA TYR A 192 18.87 -10.42 -56.97
C TYR A 192 19.63 -11.03 -58.15
N PRO A 193 19.45 -12.33 -58.46
CA PRO A 193 20.05 -12.92 -59.64
C PRO A 193 19.29 -12.43 -60.89
N LEU A 194 20.00 -11.76 -61.78
CA LEU A 194 19.47 -11.36 -63.08
C LEU A 194 20.07 -12.28 -64.15
N ASP A 195 19.20 -13.04 -64.82
CA ASP A 195 19.59 -13.91 -65.93
C ASP A 195 19.60 -13.07 -67.22
N LEU A 196 20.80 -12.68 -67.66
CA LEU A 196 20.99 -11.98 -68.93
C LEU A 196 21.14 -13.04 -70.03
N ALA A 197 20.02 -13.46 -70.60
CA ALA A 197 19.94 -14.51 -71.62
C ALA A 197 20.83 -14.27 -72.87
N LEU A 198 21.27 -13.03 -73.11
CA LEU A 198 22.15 -12.65 -74.22
C LEU A 198 23.65 -12.88 -73.97
N LEU A 199 24.09 -13.16 -72.74
CA LEU A 199 25.52 -13.26 -72.38
C LEU A 199 25.89 -14.51 -71.56
N GLY A 200 24.95 -15.42 -71.30
CA GLY A 200 25.21 -16.73 -70.67
C GLY A 200 25.80 -16.68 -69.25
N LYS A 201 25.77 -15.52 -68.58
CA LYS A 201 26.30 -15.32 -67.23
C LYS A 201 25.22 -14.80 -66.30
N LYS A 202 25.12 -15.41 -65.11
CA LYS A 202 24.27 -14.94 -64.00
C LYS A 202 25.00 -13.84 -63.24
N MET A 203 24.39 -12.66 -63.16
CA MET A 203 24.93 -11.54 -62.39
C MET A 203 24.06 -11.28 -61.15
N LEU A 204 24.68 -11.13 -59.99
CA LEU A 204 24.00 -10.78 -58.74
C LEU A 204 24.04 -9.27 -58.56
N ILE A 205 22.90 -8.62 -58.73
CA ILE A 205 22.80 -7.16 -58.58
C ILE A 205 22.35 -6.83 -57.16
N PRO A 206 23.09 -6.01 -56.40
CA PRO A 206 22.63 -5.51 -55.11
C PRO A 206 21.50 -4.52 -55.33
N VAL A 207 20.31 -4.85 -54.83
CA VAL A 207 19.13 -3.97 -54.85
C VAL A 207 18.83 -3.55 -53.41
N ILE A 208 18.74 -2.25 -53.18
CA ILE A 208 18.34 -1.69 -51.90
C ILE A 208 16.84 -1.94 -51.72
N LYS A 209 16.47 -2.71 -50.69
CA LYS A 209 15.07 -2.92 -50.30
C LYS A 209 14.76 -2.13 -49.04
N ILE A 210 13.62 -1.45 -49.07
CA ILE A 210 13.04 -0.72 -47.95
C ILE A 210 11.93 -1.59 -47.35
N ASN A 211 11.96 -1.80 -46.04
CA ASN A 211 10.88 -2.53 -45.36
C ASN A 211 9.63 -1.63 -45.22
N ILE A 212 8.73 -1.69 -46.21
CA ILE A 212 7.51 -0.86 -46.28
C ILE A 212 6.55 -1.15 -45.10
N SER A 213 6.63 -2.35 -44.49
CA SER A 213 5.86 -2.73 -43.31
C SER A 213 6.28 -1.92 -42.07
N TYR A 214 7.58 -1.60 -41.94
CA TYR A 214 8.11 -0.74 -40.88
C TYR A 214 7.62 0.72 -41.03
N LEU A 215 7.57 1.23 -42.26
CA LEU A 215 7.10 2.60 -42.54
C LEU A 215 5.58 2.74 -42.39
N LYS A 216 4.80 1.72 -42.80
CA LYS A 216 3.33 1.71 -42.60
C LYS A 216 2.94 1.64 -41.13
N GLY A 217 3.72 0.96 -40.29
CA GLY A 217 3.49 0.91 -38.84
C GLY A 217 3.58 2.26 -38.13
N ARG A 218 4.31 3.23 -38.71
CA ARG A 218 4.52 4.57 -38.12
C ARG A 218 3.50 5.62 -38.55
N PHE A 219 2.84 5.43 -39.70
CA PHE A 219 1.89 6.39 -40.27
C PHE A 219 0.41 6.05 -40.02
N LEU A 220 0.08 4.82 -39.59
CA LEU A 220 -1.31 4.32 -39.50
C LEU A 220 -1.81 3.94 -38.10
N LYS A 221 -1.08 4.21 -37.01
CA LYS A 221 -1.58 3.97 -35.65
C LYS A 221 -1.66 5.24 -34.82
N LYS A 222 -2.84 5.85 -34.86
CA LYS A 222 -3.36 6.75 -33.83
C LYS A 222 -4.24 5.96 -32.84
N GLU A 223 -3.75 4.78 -32.46
CA GLU A 223 -4.17 4.03 -31.26
C GLU A 223 -2.96 4.09 -30.32
N GLU A 224 -3.13 4.61 -29.11
CA GLU A 224 -2.06 4.72 -28.13
C GLU A 224 -1.46 3.34 -27.84
N ILE A 225 -0.29 3.04 -28.42
CA ILE A 225 0.49 1.87 -28.03
C ILE A 225 1.01 2.17 -26.62
N LYS A 226 0.32 1.68 -25.58
CA LYS A 226 0.79 1.74 -24.19
C LYS A 226 2.21 1.16 -24.11
N SER A 227 3.14 1.91 -23.55
CA SER A 227 4.55 1.49 -23.39
C SER A 227 4.68 0.25 -22.49
N ALA A 228 5.81 -0.48 -22.55
CA ALA A 228 6.13 -1.55 -21.57
C ALA A 228 5.86 -1.09 -20.14
N GLU A 229 6.33 0.11 -19.82
CA GLU A 229 6.16 0.75 -18.52
C GLU A 229 4.68 0.93 -18.16
N ASP A 230 3.88 1.49 -19.06
CA ASP A 230 2.44 1.71 -18.80
C ASP A 230 1.70 0.39 -18.58
N ARG A 231 2.12 -0.68 -19.26
CA ARG A 231 1.56 -2.04 -19.12
C ARG A 231 1.96 -2.68 -17.79
N VAL A 232 3.21 -2.54 -17.36
CA VAL A 232 3.68 -2.98 -16.04
C VAL A 232 2.86 -2.31 -14.94
N PHE A 233 2.77 -0.98 -14.96
CA PHE A 233 2.02 -0.25 -13.92
C PHE A 233 0.51 -0.43 -14.03
N GLU A 234 -0.04 -0.76 -15.21
CA GLU A 234 -1.45 -1.18 -15.32
C GLU A 234 -1.70 -2.47 -14.54
N LYS A 235 -0.88 -3.50 -14.77
CA LYS A 235 -1.02 -4.78 -14.07
C LYS A 235 -0.85 -4.62 -12.57
N ILE A 236 0.20 -3.92 -12.13
CA ILE A 236 0.42 -3.67 -10.69
C ILE A 236 -0.78 -2.94 -10.08
N TYR A 237 -1.30 -1.91 -10.74
CA TYR A 237 -2.48 -1.19 -10.25
C TYR A 237 -3.72 -2.08 -10.13
N LEU A 238 -3.98 -2.92 -11.14
CA LEU A 238 -5.12 -3.85 -11.13
C LEU A 238 -5.03 -4.86 -9.98
N GLU A 239 -3.85 -5.46 -9.78
CA GLU A 239 -3.65 -6.47 -8.73
C GLU A 239 -3.57 -5.85 -7.33
N SER A 240 -3.03 -4.64 -7.18
CA SER A 240 -2.92 -3.98 -5.87
C SER A 240 -4.16 -3.20 -5.46
N GLY A 241 -5.07 -2.87 -6.39
CA GLY A 241 -6.18 -1.95 -6.14
C GLY A 241 -5.73 -0.57 -5.65
N GLY A 242 -4.52 -0.14 -6.03
CA GLY A 242 -3.91 1.10 -5.56
C GLY A 242 -3.33 1.04 -4.13
N ASN A 243 -3.25 -0.12 -3.50
CA ASN A 243 -2.61 -0.27 -2.19
C ASN A 243 -1.08 -0.21 -2.32
N PRO A 244 -0.40 0.78 -1.71
CA PRO A 244 1.04 0.99 -1.91
C PRO A 244 1.91 -0.18 -1.43
N GLY A 245 1.58 -0.83 -0.31
CA GLY A 245 2.40 -1.96 0.17
C GLY A 245 2.19 -3.24 -0.64
N VAL A 246 0.97 -3.51 -1.12
CA VAL A 246 0.73 -4.61 -2.08
C VAL A 246 1.45 -4.34 -3.40
N ALA A 247 1.32 -3.11 -3.93
CA ALA A 247 1.97 -2.72 -5.17
C ALA A 247 3.49 -2.86 -5.12
N LEU A 248 4.11 -2.43 -4.01
CA LEU A 248 5.54 -2.61 -3.78
C LEU A 248 5.91 -4.11 -3.76
N ARG A 249 5.13 -4.93 -3.09
CA ARG A 249 5.39 -6.38 -3.04
C ARG A 249 5.31 -7.03 -4.41
N ILE A 250 4.30 -6.70 -5.21
CA ILE A 250 4.14 -7.21 -6.58
C ILE A 250 5.33 -6.77 -7.45
N TRP A 251 5.76 -5.52 -7.31
CA TRP A 251 6.95 -5.01 -7.99
C TRP A 251 8.21 -5.81 -7.61
N GLU A 252 8.45 -6.03 -6.32
CA GLU A 252 9.60 -6.80 -5.80
C GLU A 252 9.62 -8.24 -6.32
N LEU A 253 8.46 -8.87 -6.49
CA LEU A 253 8.35 -10.21 -7.06
C LEU A 253 8.60 -10.25 -8.57
N GLY A 254 8.21 -9.19 -9.29
CA GLY A 254 8.27 -9.15 -10.74
C GLY A 254 9.55 -8.53 -11.32
N ILE A 255 10.34 -7.81 -10.52
CA ILE A 255 11.57 -7.17 -11.00
C ILE A 255 12.72 -8.17 -11.12
N ASP A 256 13.33 -8.23 -12.29
CA ASP A 256 14.60 -8.91 -12.55
C ASP A 256 15.69 -7.85 -12.71
N TYR A 257 16.12 -7.29 -11.57
CA TYR A 257 16.85 -6.03 -11.53
C TYR A 257 18.06 -6.00 -12.50
N PRO A 258 18.21 -4.94 -13.32
CA PRO A 258 17.42 -3.70 -13.37
C PRO A 258 16.26 -3.72 -14.36
N ARG A 259 15.86 -4.89 -14.86
CA ARG A 259 14.85 -5.05 -15.92
C ARG A 259 13.50 -5.46 -15.35
N ILE A 260 12.45 -5.04 -16.02
CA ILE A 260 11.09 -5.51 -15.72
C ILE A 260 10.27 -5.64 -17.00
N LYS A 261 9.46 -6.69 -17.05
CA LYS A 261 8.58 -7.01 -18.16
C LYS A 261 7.14 -7.13 -17.68
N PRO A 262 6.13 -6.73 -18.47
CA PRO A 262 4.73 -6.95 -18.12
C PRO A 262 4.42 -8.40 -17.78
N GLU A 263 5.11 -9.36 -18.40
CA GLU A 263 4.92 -10.80 -18.20
C GLU A 263 5.41 -11.30 -16.83
N TYR A 264 6.31 -10.56 -16.17
CA TYR A 264 6.82 -10.92 -14.84
C TYR A 264 5.90 -10.46 -13.72
N ILE A 265 4.94 -9.58 -14.01
CA ILE A 265 3.92 -9.18 -13.04
C ILE A 265 2.90 -10.31 -12.92
N GLY A 266 2.97 -11.02 -11.79
CA GLY A 266 2.05 -12.10 -11.42
C GLY A 266 0.61 -11.62 -11.29
N GLN A 267 -0.31 -12.55 -11.48
CA GLN A 267 -1.73 -12.39 -11.16
C GLN A 267 -2.03 -13.20 -9.90
N PHE A 268 -2.63 -12.56 -8.90
CA PHE A 268 -2.79 -13.15 -7.58
C PHE A 268 -4.27 -13.36 -7.27
N SER A 269 -4.73 -14.58 -7.54
CA SER A 269 -6.08 -15.02 -7.19
C SER A 269 -5.97 -16.29 -6.36
N TYR A 270 -6.47 -16.24 -5.14
CA TYR A 270 -6.45 -17.36 -4.21
C TYR A 270 -7.85 -17.94 -4.08
N ASP A 271 -7.97 -19.24 -4.30
CA ASP A 271 -9.20 -19.98 -3.99
C ASP A 271 -9.19 -20.33 -2.50
N ILE A 272 -10.04 -19.66 -1.73
CA ILE A 272 -10.04 -19.73 -0.27
C ILE A 272 -11.20 -20.60 0.17
N GLU A 273 -10.87 -21.75 0.75
CA GLU A 273 -11.82 -22.65 1.39
C GLU A 273 -11.40 -22.84 2.84
N LEU A 274 -12.13 -22.17 3.74
CA LEU A 274 -11.87 -22.20 5.17
C LEU A 274 -13.15 -22.46 5.97
N GLU A 275 -13.02 -23.20 7.05
CA GLU A 275 -14.05 -23.33 8.07
C GLU A 275 -14.28 -21.98 8.77
N TYR A 276 -15.39 -21.85 9.51
CA TYR A 276 -15.75 -20.58 10.15
C TYR A 276 -14.69 -20.10 11.16
N GLU A 277 -14.16 -21.01 12.00
CA GLU A 277 -13.15 -20.66 13.00
C GLU A 277 -11.82 -20.22 12.35
N GLU A 278 -11.42 -20.86 11.24
CA GLU A 278 -10.27 -20.47 10.43
C GLU A 278 -10.46 -19.09 9.81
N SER A 279 -11.65 -18.85 9.23
CA SER A 279 -12.04 -17.56 8.66
C SER A 279 -12.05 -16.47 9.74
N PHE A 280 -12.49 -16.80 10.95
CA PHE A 280 -12.45 -15.90 12.10
C PHE A 280 -11.00 -15.55 12.48
N VAL A 281 -10.10 -16.53 12.61
CA VAL A 281 -8.67 -16.28 12.89
C VAL A 281 -8.03 -15.44 11.79
N LEU A 282 -8.33 -15.71 10.51
CA LEU A 282 -7.85 -14.90 9.40
C LEU A 282 -8.33 -13.44 9.50
N SER A 283 -9.59 -13.22 9.91
CA SER A 283 -10.13 -11.88 10.16
C SER A 283 -9.42 -11.14 11.30
N LEU A 284 -9.00 -11.86 12.35
CA LEU A 284 -8.20 -11.30 13.44
C LEU A 284 -6.82 -10.89 12.92
N ILE A 285 -6.12 -11.75 12.18
CA ILE A 285 -4.80 -11.44 11.61
C ILE A 285 -4.89 -10.22 10.68
N LEU A 286 -5.95 -10.13 9.86
CA LEU A 286 -6.19 -8.98 8.98
C LEU A 286 -6.40 -7.68 9.76
N SER A 287 -7.24 -7.72 10.80
CA SER A 287 -7.63 -6.54 11.59
C SER A 287 -6.47 -6.00 12.43
N TYR A 288 -5.73 -6.90 13.08
CA TYR A 288 -4.59 -6.54 13.92
C TYR A 288 -3.29 -6.35 13.13
N GLN A 289 -3.27 -6.69 11.84
CA GLN A 289 -2.13 -6.60 10.91
C GLN A 289 -0.91 -7.48 11.25
N SER A 290 -0.77 -7.88 12.50
CA SER A 290 0.29 -8.71 13.04
C SER A 290 -0.15 -9.30 14.37
N LEU A 291 -0.19 -10.62 14.48
CA LEU A 291 -0.53 -11.31 15.73
C LEU A 291 0.47 -12.42 16.03
N LYS A 292 0.87 -12.55 17.29
CA LYS A 292 1.62 -13.72 17.76
C LYS A 292 0.68 -14.90 17.99
N LYS A 293 1.22 -16.11 17.85
CA LYS A 293 0.49 -17.35 18.17
C LYS A 293 -0.18 -17.29 19.56
N THR A 294 0.54 -16.78 20.57
CA THR A 294 0.02 -16.65 21.95
C THR A 294 -1.17 -15.72 22.05
N GLU A 295 -1.19 -14.63 21.27
CA GLU A 295 -2.32 -13.70 21.23
C GLU A 295 -3.54 -14.33 20.56
N ILE A 296 -3.34 -15.12 19.51
CA ILE A 296 -4.40 -15.88 18.84
C ILE A 296 -5.00 -16.92 19.79
N ILE A 297 -4.15 -17.69 20.48
CA ILE A 297 -4.56 -18.68 21.49
C ILE A 297 -5.45 -18.04 22.55
N GLU A 298 -5.12 -16.83 23.01
CA GLU A 298 -5.92 -16.14 24.01
C GLU A 298 -7.29 -15.66 23.51
N MET A 299 -7.42 -15.40 22.20
CA MET A 299 -8.70 -15.01 21.61
C MET A 299 -9.60 -16.21 21.32
N ILE A 300 -9.03 -17.34 20.88
CA ILE A 300 -9.82 -18.53 20.51
C ILE A 300 -9.91 -19.59 21.62
N GLY A 301 -9.03 -19.54 22.62
CA GLY A 301 -9.04 -20.42 23.79
C GLY A 301 -8.47 -21.82 23.59
N SER A 302 -7.83 -22.12 22.45
CA SER A 302 -7.31 -23.47 22.16
C SER A 302 -5.96 -23.48 21.44
N VAL A 303 -4.95 -24.11 22.04
CA VAL A 303 -3.59 -24.24 21.48
C VAL A 303 -3.57 -25.16 20.27
N LEU A 304 -4.09 -26.39 20.41
CA LEU A 304 -4.08 -27.39 19.34
C LEU A 304 -4.81 -26.88 18.10
N ARG A 305 -5.98 -26.26 18.29
CA ARG A 305 -6.72 -25.63 17.19
C ARG A 305 -5.95 -24.49 16.55
N THR A 306 -5.28 -23.65 17.34
CA THR A 306 -4.46 -22.57 16.79
C THR A 306 -3.37 -23.11 15.86
N ASP A 307 -2.70 -24.20 16.23
CA ASP A 307 -1.66 -24.80 15.39
C ASP A 307 -2.22 -25.35 14.07
N GLU A 308 -3.33 -26.08 14.13
CA GLU A 308 -4.01 -26.61 12.94
C GLU A 308 -4.43 -25.49 11.98
N ILE A 309 -5.06 -24.44 12.52
CA ILE A 309 -5.53 -23.29 11.74
C ILE A 309 -4.35 -22.56 11.09
N LEU A 310 -3.31 -22.22 11.87
CA LEU A 310 -2.15 -21.50 11.34
C LEU A 310 -1.40 -22.32 10.28
N PHE A 311 -1.31 -23.64 10.45
CA PHE A 311 -0.74 -24.53 9.45
C PHE A 311 -1.54 -24.46 8.14
N ARG A 312 -2.87 -24.55 8.20
CA ARG A 312 -3.74 -24.45 7.01
C ARG A 312 -3.64 -23.08 6.33
N LEU A 313 -3.66 -21.98 7.08
CA LEU A 313 -3.55 -20.62 6.53
C LEU A 313 -2.19 -20.38 5.83
N ILE A 314 -1.11 -20.97 6.34
CA ILE A 314 0.21 -20.93 5.70
C ILE A 314 0.25 -21.83 4.46
N ALA A 315 -0.29 -23.04 4.56
CA ALA A 315 -0.30 -24.00 3.45
C ALA A 315 -1.11 -23.50 2.25
N GLN A 316 -2.19 -22.74 2.49
CA GLN A 316 -2.95 -22.02 1.44
C GLN A 316 -2.31 -20.69 1.02
N GLU A 317 -1.12 -20.37 1.52
CA GLU A 317 -0.41 -19.14 1.17
C GLU A 317 -1.16 -17.83 1.48
N LEU A 318 -2.06 -17.83 2.46
CA LEU A 318 -2.85 -16.63 2.83
C LEU A 318 -2.10 -15.77 3.85
N VAL A 319 -1.32 -16.42 4.71
CA VAL A 319 -0.61 -15.80 5.83
C VAL A 319 0.86 -16.20 5.79
N SER A 320 1.73 -15.27 6.18
CA SER A 320 3.15 -15.52 6.42
C SER A 320 3.50 -15.29 7.88
N LYS A 321 4.51 -16.02 8.37
CA LYS A 321 5.11 -15.81 9.68
C LYS A 321 6.41 -15.01 9.54
N ASP A 322 6.53 -13.90 10.24
CA ASP A 322 7.75 -13.10 10.28
C ASP A 322 8.81 -13.69 11.23
N GLU A 323 10.04 -13.15 11.17
CA GLU A 323 11.16 -13.59 12.01
C GLU A 323 10.88 -13.44 13.51
N ALA A 324 10.07 -12.45 13.89
CA ALA A 324 9.62 -12.24 15.27
C ALA A 324 8.51 -13.20 15.72
N GLY A 325 8.09 -14.10 14.82
CA GLY A 325 7.08 -15.13 15.07
C GLY A 325 5.64 -14.63 15.01
N SER A 326 5.40 -13.46 14.40
CA SER A 326 4.07 -12.90 14.21
C SER A 326 3.51 -13.27 12.84
N TYR A 327 2.21 -13.47 12.77
CA TYR A 327 1.47 -13.86 11.59
C TYR A 327 0.82 -12.64 10.95
N ARG A 328 0.93 -12.52 9.64
CA ARG A 328 0.41 -11.41 8.84
C ARG A 328 -0.19 -11.94 7.54
N VAL A 329 -1.26 -11.32 7.06
CA VAL A 329 -1.78 -11.61 5.71
C VAL A 329 -0.69 -11.27 4.68
N ARG A 330 -0.44 -12.17 3.75
CA ARG A 330 0.52 -11.93 2.66
C ARG A 330 0.01 -10.79 1.78
N PRO A 331 0.83 -9.80 1.40
CA PRO A 331 0.37 -8.70 0.56
C PRO A 331 -0.27 -9.18 -0.75
N GLU A 332 0.26 -10.24 -1.35
CA GLU A 332 -0.22 -10.86 -2.58
C GLU A 332 -1.63 -11.47 -2.41
N ALA A 333 -1.90 -12.04 -1.23
CA ALA A 333 -3.20 -12.64 -0.91
C ALA A 333 -4.22 -11.62 -0.38
N LEU A 334 -3.80 -10.39 -0.06
CA LEU A 334 -4.62 -9.42 0.68
C LEU A 334 -5.95 -9.14 0.00
N GLY A 335 -5.97 -8.91 -1.32
CA GLY A 335 -7.19 -8.64 -2.07
C GLY A 335 -8.18 -9.81 -2.02
N SER A 336 -7.69 -11.03 -2.22
CA SER A 336 -8.51 -12.26 -2.16
C SER A 336 -9.06 -12.50 -0.74
N VAL A 337 -8.22 -12.30 0.29
CA VAL A 337 -8.61 -12.45 1.70
C VAL A 337 -9.70 -11.45 2.09
N ILE A 338 -9.58 -10.19 1.68
CA ILE A 338 -10.61 -9.16 1.96
C ILE A 338 -11.93 -9.56 1.30
N ALA A 339 -11.92 -9.84 0.00
CA ALA A 339 -13.13 -10.21 -0.73
C ALA A 339 -13.81 -11.46 -0.14
N TYR A 340 -13.03 -12.45 0.28
CA TYR A 340 -13.52 -13.65 0.94
C TYR A 340 -14.18 -13.34 2.29
N LEU A 341 -13.52 -12.56 3.15
CA LEU A 341 -14.04 -12.23 4.48
C LEU A 341 -15.25 -11.28 4.42
N GLU A 342 -15.32 -10.38 3.43
CA GLU A 342 -16.49 -9.55 3.16
C GLU A 342 -17.71 -10.39 2.77
N LYS A 343 -17.52 -11.40 1.90
CA LYS A 343 -18.57 -12.36 1.52
C LYS A 343 -19.13 -13.11 2.74
N LEU A 344 -18.28 -13.41 3.72
CA LEU A 344 -18.67 -14.03 4.99
C LEU A 344 -19.16 -13.04 6.06
N ARG A 345 -19.15 -11.73 5.77
CA ARG A 345 -19.48 -10.64 6.72
C ARG A 345 -18.65 -10.67 8.01
N LEU A 346 -17.43 -11.19 7.93
CA LEU A 346 -16.46 -11.16 9.03
C LEU A 346 -15.67 -9.86 9.06
N VAL A 347 -15.60 -9.18 7.92
CA VAL A 347 -15.23 -7.78 7.79
C VAL A 347 -16.28 -7.07 6.95
N TRP A 348 -16.43 -5.78 7.18
CA TRP A 348 -17.30 -4.88 6.43
C TRP A 348 -16.51 -3.68 5.98
#